data_AF-A0A6M5UL52-F1
#
_entry.id   AF-A0A6M5UL52-F1
#
_cell.length_a   1.000
_cell.length_b   1.000
_cell.length_c   1.000
_cell.angle_alpha   90.00
_cell.angle_beta   90.00
_cell.angle_gamma   90.00
#
_symmetry.space_group_name_H-M   'P 1'
#
loop_
_entity.id
_entity.type
_entity.pdbx_description
1 polymer ?
#
loop_
_entity_poly.entity_id
_entity_poly.type
_entity_poly.pdbx_seq_one_letter_code
_entity_poly.pdbx_strand_id
1 'polypeptide(L)'
;MVLLDTNVLVDLARHDLDPQASYGASIFSRAELELGIRAARSSVQAAERRRHLNDLDDRFDWIDFDLDCTRSYGLLAAHAKGRVTGARVRGKDALIAAQAHRHGAAVMTANRDDFRPFEELVQVLSPRRAEA
;
A
#
# COMPACT_ATOMS: atom_id res chain seq x y z
N MET A 1 -9.18 -4.21 -9.76
CA MET A 1 -8.89 -4.17 -8.31
C MET A 1 -8.04 -2.95 -8.01
N VAL A 2 -8.18 -2.37 -6.83
CA VAL A 2 -7.34 -1.28 -6.32
C VAL A 2 -6.60 -1.75 -5.07
N LEU A 3 -5.27 -1.68 -5.11
CA LEU A 3 -4.41 -1.99 -3.98
C LEU A 3 -4.26 -0.75 -3.10
N LEU A 4 -4.70 -0.85 -1.85
CA LEU A 4 -4.60 0.25 -0.89
C LEU A 4 -3.18 0.28 -0.29
N ASP A 5 -2.54 1.45 -0.37
CA ASP A 5 -1.27 1.73 0.29
C ASP A 5 -1.46 1.90 1.81
N THR A 6 -0.37 1.76 2.57
CA THR A 6 -0.37 1.77 4.04
C THR A 6 -0.99 3.04 4.61
N ASN A 7 -0.69 4.21 4.04
CA ASN A 7 -1.25 5.47 4.54
C ASN A 7 -2.79 5.55 4.37
N VAL A 8 -3.34 4.96 3.31
CA VAL A 8 -4.79 4.89 3.10
C VAL A 8 -5.42 3.92 4.09
N LEU A 9 -4.76 2.79 4.35
CA LEU A 9 -5.22 1.80 5.32
C LEU A 9 -5.19 2.35 6.76
N VAL A 10 -4.19 3.15 7.13
CA VAL A 10 -4.10 3.80 8.44
C VAL A 10 -5.28 4.76 8.66
N ASP A 11 -5.60 5.57 7.65
CA ASP A 11 -6.62 6.61 7.73
C ASP A 11 -7.95 6.21 7.04
N LEU A 12 -8.22 4.91 6.93
CA LEU A 12 -9.27 4.35 6.06
C LEU A 12 -10.67 4.95 6.31
N ALA A 13 -11.02 5.19 7.57
CA ALA A 13 -12.30 5.79 7.95
C ALA A 13 -12.49 7.24 7.47
N ARG A 14 -11.41 7.91 7.04
CA ARG A 14 -11.41 9.29 6.55
C ARG A 14 -11.60 9.36 5.03
N HIS A 15 -11.73 8.22 4.37
CA HIS A 15 -11.77 8.09 2.92
C HIS A 15 -13.11 7.53 2.43
N ASP A 16 -13.65 8.15 1.39
CA ASP A 16 -14.87 7.68 0.70
C ASP A 16 -14.48 6.66 -0.39
N LEU A 17 -14.50 5.39 -0.02
CA LEU A 17 -14.25 4.28 -0.94
C LEU A 17 -15.53 3.93 -1.69
N ASP A 18 -15.40 3.77 -3.01
CA ASP A 18 -16.50 3.35 -3.88
C ASP A 18 -16.92 1.92 -3.52
N PRO A 19 -18.14 1.69 -3.01
CA PRO A 19 -18.59 0.36 -2.61
C PRO A 19 -18.69 -0.63 -3.77
N GLN A 20 -18.70 -0.17 -5.02
CA GLN A 20 -18.72 -1.02 -6.22
C GLN A 20 -17.32 -1.44 -6.68
N ALA A 21 -16.26 -0.81 -6.15
CA ALA A 21 -14.89 -1.15 -6.49
C ALA A 21 -14.37 -2.33 -5.66
N SER A 22 -13.56 -3.18 -6.30
CA SER A 22 -12.84 -4.25 -5.62
C SER A 22 -11.50 -3.71 -5.08
N TYR A 23 -11.29 -3.87 -3.78
CA TYR A 23 -10.09 -3.44 -3.06
C TYR A 23 -9.31 -4.63 -2.51
N GLY A 24 -7.99 -4.48 -2.49
CA GLY A 24 -7.08 -5.38 -1.77
C GLY A 24 -6.05 -4.57 -0.98
N ALA A 25 -5.32 -5.23 -0.09
CA ALA A 25 -4.29 -4.59 0.72
C ALA A 25 -2.98 -5.38 0.63
N SER A 26 -1.84 -4.70 0.59
CA SER A 26 -0.53 -5.36 0.50
C SER A 26 -0.13 -6.01 1.82
N ILE A 27 0.43 -7.22 1.77
CA ILE A 27 1.05 -7.85 2.95
C ILE A 27 2.19 -6.99 3.55
N PHE A 28 2.85 -6.16 2.75
CA PHE A 28 3.86 -5.22 3.28
C PHE A 28 3.21 -4.11 4.10
N SER A 29 2.05 -3.60 3.68
CA SER A 29 1.28 -2.66 4.49
C SER A 29 0.83 -3.28 5.81
N ARG A 30 0.44 -4.57 5.81
CA ARG A 30 0.18 -5.32 7.05
C ARG A 30 1.40 -5.34 7.97
N ALA A 31 2.57 -5.64 7.42
CA ALA A 31 3.82 -5.67 8.17
C ALA A 31 4.18 -4.30 8.78
N GLU A 32 3.88 -3.20 8.08
CA GLU A 32 4.06 -1.85 8.62
C GLU A 32 3.10 -1.54 9.78
N LEU A 33 1.85 -2.00 9.69
CA LEU A 33 0.88 -1.84 10.78
C LEU A 33 1.31 -2.62 12.02
N GLU A 34 1.81 -3.85 11.85
CA GLU A 34 2.41 -4.65 12.94
C GLU A 34 3.61 -3.94 13.57
N LEU A 35 4.52 -3.38 12.75
CA LEU A 35 5.62 -2.57 13.24
C LEU A 35 5.10 -1.36 14.04
N GLY A 36 4.05 -0.69 13.56
CA GLY A 36 3.40 0.40 14.25
C GLY A 36 2.85 0.01 15.62
N ILE A 37 2.31 -1.20 15.78
CA ILE A 37 1.84 -1.73 17.08
C ILE A 37 3.04 -1.94 18.02
N ARG A 38 4.13 -2.54 17.54
CA ARG A 38 5.31 -2.86 18.35
C ARG A 38 6.13 -1.62 18.72
N ALA A 39 6.13 -0.60 17.87
CA ALA A 39 6.82 0.66 18.09
C ALA A 39 5.98 1.72 18.84
N ALA A 40 4.76 1.36 19.27
CA ALA A 40 3.88 2.27 20.00
C ALA A 40 4.50 2.73 21.33
N ARG A 41 4.29 4.00 21.69
CA ARG A 41 4.90 4.62 22.88
C ARG A 41 4.13 4.35 24.18
N SER A 42 2.92 3.79 24.08
CA SER A 42 2.07 3.45 25.23
C SER A 42 1.24 2.20 24.93
N SER A 43 0.80 1.51 25.98
CA SER A 43 -0.10 0.37 25.89
C SER A 43 -1.44 0.73 25.24
N VAL A 44 -1.95 1.94 25.52
CA VAL A 44 -3.19 2.46 24.93
C VAL A 44 -3.05 2.60 23.41
N GLN A 45 -1.99 3.27 22.94
CA GLN A 45 -1.74 3.43 21.50
C GLN A 45 -1.53 2.07 20.81
N ALA A 46 -0.84 1.13 21.46
CA ALA A 46 -0.64 -0.22 20.93
C ALA A 46 -1.97 -0.98 20.80
N ALA A 47 -2.87 -0.84 21.76
CA ALA A 47 -4.20 -1.46 21.74
C ALA A 47 -5.10 -0.87 20.65
N GLU A 48 -5.09 0.45 20.46
CA GLU A 48 -5.83 1.13 19.38
C GLU A 48 -5.35 0.67 18.00
N ARG A 49 -4.02 0.67 17.77
CA ARG A 49 -3.44 0.19 16.50
C ARG A 49 -3.72 -1.28 16.24
N ARG A 50 -3.76 -2.11 17.28
CA ARG A 50 -4.11 -3.53 17.15
C ARG A 50 -5.57 -3.74 16.81
N ARG A 51 -6.47 -3.00 17.47
CA ARG A 51 -7.89 -3.03 17.10
C ARG A 51 -8.07 -2.66 15.64
N HIS A 52 -7.43 -1.58 15.20
CA HIS A 52 -7.46 -1.15 13.80
C HIS A 52 -6.93 -2.22 12.84
N LEU A 53 -5.80 -2.87 13.16
CA LEU A 53 -5.28 -3.96 12.32
C LEU A 53 -6.23 -5.17 12.29
N ASN A 54 -6.86 -5.54 13.41
CA ASN A 54 -7.84 -6.62 13.43
C ASN A 54 -9.06 -6.28 12.55
N ASP A 55 -9.56 -5.05 12.61
CA ASP A 55 -10.68 -4.60 11.76
C ASP A 55 -10.30 -4.66 10.27
N LEU A 56 -9.02 -4.42 9.94
CA LEU A 56 -8.50 -4.58 8.57
C LEU A 56 -8.32 -6.05 8.17
N ASP A 57 -7.86 -6.92 9.07
CA ASP A 57 -7.74 -8.37 8.86
C ASP A 57 -9.11 -9.00 8.54
N ASP A 58 -10.19 -8.51 9.16
CA ASP A 58 -11.55 -8.97 8.89
C ASP A 58 -12.12 -8.40 7.56
N ARG A 59 -11.58 -7.28 7.08
CA ARG A 59 -12.12 -6.53 5.93
C ARG A 59 -11.42 -6.85 4.60
N PHE A 60 -10.13 -7.16 4.62
CA PHE A 60 -9.34 -7.31 3.41
C PHE A 60 -8.57 -8.62 3.37
N ASP A 61 -8.55 -9.22 2.19
CA ASP A 61 -7.53 -10.21 1.86
C ASP A 61 -6.19 -9.50 1.67
N TRP A 62 -5.21 -9.88 2.49
CA TRP A 62 -3.83 -9.44 2.33
C TRP A 62 -3.21 -10.15 1.14
N ILE A 63 -2.84 -9.38 0.13
CA ILE A 63 -2.21 -9.90 -1.07
C ILE A 63 -0.77 -10.25 -0.74
N ASP A 64 -0.43 -11.52 -0.91
CA ASP A 64 0.92 -12.03 -0.73
C ASP A 64 1.89 -11.53 -1.82
N PHE A 65 3.18 -11.53 -1.48
CA PHE A 65 4.24 -11.29 -2.46
C PHE A 65 4.81 -12.61 -2.95
N ASP A 66 4.36 -13.05 -4.11
CA ASP A 66 4.81 -14.33 -4.68
C ASP A 66 5.85 -14.17 -5.78
N LEU A 67 6.17 -15.32 -6.41
CA LEU A 67 7.23 -15.41 -7.40
C LEU A 67 7.01 -14.46 -8.60
N ASP A 68 5.77 -14.26 -9.05
CA ASP A 68 5.52 -13.40 -10.21
C ASP A 68 5.64 -11.91 -9.86
N CYS A 69 5.46 -11.54 -8.59
CA CYS A 69 5.76 -10.19 -8.13
C CYS A 69 7.26 -9.85 -8.32
N THR A 70 8.16 -10.83 -8.28
CA THR A 70 9.61 -10.60 -8.47
C THR A 70 9.93 -10.10 -9.89
N ARG A 71 9.21 -10.59 -10.90
CA ARG A 71 9.36 -10.15 -12.31
C ARG A 71 8.89 -8.70 -12.46
N SER A 72 7.73 -8.40 -11.89
CA SER A 72 7.16 -7.05 -11.86
C SER A 72 8.08 -6.07 -11.15
N TYR A 73 8.66 -6.46 -10.01
CA TYR A 73 9.65 -5.66 -9.28
C TYR A 73 10.89 -5.38 -10.14
N GLY A 74 11.46 -6.40 -10.79
CA GLY A 74 12.63 -6.22 -11.65
C GLY A 74 12.38 -5.21 -12.78
N LEU A 75 11.21 -5.29 -13.43
CA LEU A 75 10.80 -4.36 -14.47
C LEU A 75 10.67 -2.93 -13.93
N LEU A 76 9.89 -2.75 -12.86
CA LEU A 76 9.65 -1.44 -12.25
C LEU A 76 10.95 -0.81 -11.73
N ALA A 77 11.81 -1.60 -11.09
CA ALA A 77 13.08 -1.15 -10.55
C ALA A 77 14.06 -0.72 -11.65
N ALA A 78 14.12 -1.47 -12.76
CA ALA A 78 14.94 -1.11 -13.91
C ALA A 78 14.40 0.17 -14.59
N HIS A 79 13.09 0.31 -14.68
CA HIS A 79 12.42 1.46 -15.26
C HIS A 79 12.56 2.73 -14.41
N ALA A 80 12.51 2.61 -13.08
CA ALA A 80 12.72 3.72 -12.16
C ALA A 80 14.21 4.11 -12.02
N LYS A 81 15.14 3.27 -12.49
CA LYS A 81 16.58 3.50 -12.40
C LYS A 81 16.96 4.77 -13.15
N GLY A 82 17.70 5.66 -12.48
CA GLY A 82 18.12 6.94 -13.04
C GLY A 82 17.10 8.07 -12.91
N ARG A 83 15.85 7.77 -12.52
CA ARG A 83 14.81 8.77 -12.21
C ARG A 83 14.73 9.07 -10.71
N VAL A 84 15.15 8.12 -9.87
CA VAL A 84 15.17 8.25 -8.41
C VAL A 84 16.39 7.59 -7.77
N THR A 85 16.60 7.89 -6.48
CA THR A 85 17.68 7.30 -5.70
C THR A 85 17.51 5.78 -5.59
N GLY A 86 18.62 5.06 -5.49
CA GLY A 86 18.58 3.60 -5.31
C GLY A 86 17.84 3.17 -4.03
N ALA A 87 17.84 3.99 -2.98
CA ALA A 87 17.09 3.73 -1.75
C ALA A 87 15.57 3.71 -2.02
N ARG A 88 15.06 4.60 -2.87
CA ARG A 88 13.64 4.66 -3.24
C ARG A 88 13.23 3.46 -4.10
N VAL A 89 14.09 3.03 -5.01
CA VAL A 89 13.85 1.82 -5.84
C VAL A 89 13.77 0.54 -5.00
N ARG A 90 14.49 0.47 -3.88
CA ARG A 90 14.49 -0.67 -2.95
C ARG A 90 13.49 -0.50 -1.79
N GLY A 91 12.71 0.57 -1.82
CA GLY A 91 11.73 0.86 -0.78
C GLY A 91 10.52 -0.06 -0.90
N LYS A 92 9.74 -0.12 0.17
CA LYS A 92 8.47 -0.87 0.23
C LYS A 92 7.50 -0.46 -0.88
N ASP A 93 7.49 0.82 -1.29
CA ASP A 93 6.56 1.34 -2.30
C ASP A 93 6.82 0.68 -3.66
N ALA A 94 8.08 0.31 -3.94
CA ALA A 94 8.43 -0.47 -5.12
C ALA A 94 7.88 -1.91 -5.04
N LEU A 95 7.85 -2.51 -3.86
CA LEU A 95 7.26 -3.83 -3.63
C LEU A 95 5.73 -3.80 -3.76
N ILE A 96 5.07 -2.78 -3.21
CA ILE A 96 3.62 -2.55 -3.35
C ILE A 96 3.28 -2.28 -4.83
N ALA A 97 4.06 -1.45 -5.52
CA ALA A 97 3.89 -1.20 -6.94
C ALA A 97 4.08 -2.49 -7.77
N ALA A 98 5.01 -3.36 -7.38
CA ALA A 98 5.21 -4.65 -8.04
C ALA A 98 4.03 -5.60 -7.85
N GLN A 99 3.40 -5.63 -6.67
CA GLN A 99 2.15 -6.37 -6.48
C GLN A 99 1.03 -5.80 -7.34
N ALA A 100 0.87 -4.47 -7.35
CA ALA A 100 -0.14 -3.83 -8.18
C ALA A 100 0.04 -4.14 -9.67
N HIS A 101 1.27 -4.00 -10.18
CA HIS A 101 1.63 -4.36 -11.55
C HIS A 101 1.30 -5.83 -11.86
N ARG A 102 1.72 -6.76 -11.00
CA ARG A 102 1.45 -8.20 -11.19
C ARG A 102 -0.04 -8.48 -11.33
N HIS A 103 -0.87 -7.86 -10.49
CA HIS A 103 -2.30 -8.11 -10.45
C HIS A 103 -3.12 -7.24 -11.43
N GLY A 104 -2.46 -6.41 -12.26
CA GLY A 104 -3.16 -5.44 -13.11
C GLY A 104 -4.01 -4.46 -12.30
N ALA A 105 -3.60 -4.17 -11.06
CA ALA A 105 -4.31 -3.31 -10.13
C ALA A 105 -3.76 -1.88 -10.17
N ALA A 106 -4.60 -0.91 -9.84
CA ALA A 106 -4.16 0.43 -9.51
C ALA A 106 -3.68 0.50 -8.05
N VAL A 107 -2.73 1.36 -7.72
CA VAL A 107 -2.38 1.70 -6.33
C VAL A 107 -3.17 2.93 -5.91
N MET A 108 -3.86 2.88 -4.77
CA MET A 108 -4.42 4.06 -4.13
C MET A 108 -3.54 4.51 -2.98
N THR A 109 -3.07 5.76 -3.04
CA THR A 109 -2.17 6.34 -2.03
C THR A 109 -2.52 7.81 -1.76
N ALA A 110 -2.39 8.23 -0.50
CA ALA A 110 -2.42 9.64 -0.13
C ALA A 110 -1.07 10.35 -0.39
N ASN A 111 0.00 9.60 -0.70
CA ASN A 111 1.32 10.15 -1.03
C ASN A 111 1.75 9.76 -2.45
N ARG A 112 1.16 10.41 -3.46
CA ARG A 112 1.43 10.09 -4.88
C ARG A 112 2.89 10.19 -5.28
N ASP A 113 3.65 11.10 -4.65
CA ASP A 113 5.06 11.28 -4.99
C ASP A 113 5.86 9.99 -4.80
N ASP A 114 5.53 9.17 -3.81
CA ASP A 114 6.19 7.87 -3.53
C ASP A 114 6.05 6.88 -4.67
N PHE A 115 4.96 6.98 -5.44
CA PHE A 115 4.68 6.13 -6.58
C PHE A 115 4.98 6.76 -7.94
N ARG A 116 5.33 8.06 -7.99
CA ARG A 116 5.72 8.77 -9.23
C ARG A 116 6.75 8.01 -10.09
N PRO A 117 7.77 7.33 -9.55
CA PRO A 117 8.75 6.61 -10.38
C PRO A 117 8.18 5.39 -11.11
N PHE A 118 6.98 4.95 -10.73
CA PHE A 118 6.32 3.74 -11.21
C PHE A 118 5.05 4.03 -12.02
N GLU A 119 4.63 5.30 -12.13
CA GLU A 119 3.32 5.70 -12.66
C GLU A 119 3.13 5.43 -14.16
N GLU A 120 4.23 5.29 -14.92
CA GLU A 120 4.21 4.88 -16.33
C GLU A 120 3.79 3.41 -16.52
N LEU A 121 3.93 2.57 -15.47
CA LEU A 121 3.66 1.13 -15.53
C LEU A 121 2.52 0.71 -14.57
N VAL A 122 2.18 1.53 -13.58
CA VAL A 122 1.14 1.26 -12.59
C VAL A 122 0.26 2.49 -12.44
N GLN A 123 -1.06 2.32 -12.57
CA GLN A 123 -1.99 3.42 -12.34
C GLN A 123 -1.97 3.83 -10.86
N VAL A 124 -1.80 5.12 -10.59
CA VAL A 124 -1.82 5.69 -9.23
C VAL A 124 -3.10 6.52 -9.03
N LEU A 125 -3.87 6.20 -8.00
CA LEU A 125 -5.11 6.88 -7.64
C LEU A 125 -4.93 7.65 -6.32
N SER A 126 -5.63 8.77 -6.21
CA SER A 126 -5.77 9.49 -4.93
C SER A 126 -7.07 9.08 -4.25
N PRO A 127 -7.07 8.85 -2.93
CA PRO A 127 -8.32 8.58 -2.21
C PRO A 127 -9.18 9.86 -2.15
N ARG A 128 -10.50 9.70 -2.26
CA ARG A 128 -11.45 10.77 -1.97
C ARG A 128 -11.62 10.90 -0.46
N ARG A 129 -11.81 12.12 0.05
CA ARG A 129 -12.09 12.35 1.47
C ARG A 129 -13.57 12.13 1.72
N ALA A 130 -13.90 11.48 2.82
CA ALA A 130 -15.28 11.45 3.28
C ALA A 130 -15.69 12.89 3.65
N GLU A 131 -16.82 13.36 3.15
CA GLU A 131 -17.41 14.62 3.61
C GLU A 131 -17.85 14.44 5.07
N ALA A 132 -17.65 15.49 5.89
CA ALA A 132 -17.89 15.47 7.33
C ALA A 132 -19.38 15.56 7.68
#